data_AF-H2C7S0-F1
#
_entry.id   AF-H2C7S0-F1
#
_cell.length_a   1.000
_cell.length_b   1.000
_cell.length_c   1.000
_cell.angle_alpha   90.00
_cell.angle_beta   90.00
_cell.angle_gamma   90.00
#
_symmetry.space_group_name_H-M   'P 1'
#
loop_
_entity.id
_entity.type
_entity.pdbx_description
1 polymer ?
#
loop_
_entity_poly.entity_id
_entity_poly.type
_entity_poly.pdbx_seq_one_letter_code
_entity_poly.pdbx_strand_id
1 'polypeptide(L)' 'MANDFSDEGGFIEVDLMPSTKTVTLKVPVELIAKMDEVYKQLNYANRSELIRAAIQEFLKHINETKRKA' A
#
# COMPACT_ATOMS: atom_id res chain seq x y z
N MET A 1 5.82 -25.57 -47.35
CA MET A 1 5.54 -25.43 -45.91
C MET A 1 6.29 -24.20 -45.43
N ALA A 2 5.60 -23.06 -45.36
CA ALA A 2 6.14 -21.86 -44.73
C ALA A 2 5.35 -21.67 -43.44
N ASN A 3 6.02 -21.81 -42.29
CA ASN A 3 5.48 -21.32 -41.03
C ASN A 3 5.67 -19.81 -41.05
N ASP A 4 4.65 -19.11 -41.51
CA ASP A 4 4.50 -17.68 -41.29
C ASP A 4 4.04 -17.50 -39.84
N PHE A 5 4.98 -17.13 -38.97
CA PHE A 5 4.69 -16.82 -37.58
C PHE A 5 4.05 -15.43 -37.55
N SER A 6 2.72 -15.40 -37.54
CA SER A 6 1.96 -14.19 -37.30
C SER A 6 2.31 -13.62 -35.93
N ASP A 7 3.01 -12.50 -35.93
CA ASP A 7 3.25 -11.64 -34.77
C ASP A 7 1.92 -10.97 -34.40
N GLU A 8 1.02 -11.72 -33.77
CA GLU A 8 -0.14 -11.16 -33.09
C GLU A 8 0.36 -10.46 -31.84
N GLY A 9 0.77 -9.20 -32.01
CA GLY A 9 1.04 -8.25 -30.94
C GLY A 9 -0.21 -8.06 -30.08
N GLY A 10 -0.43 -8.97 -29.14
CA GLY A 10 -1.47 -8.87 -28.15
C GLY A 10 -1.11 -7.77 -27.15
N PHE A 11 -1.91 -6.71 -27.11
CA PHE A 11 -1.89 -5.77 -26.01
C PHE A 11 -2.44 -6.49 -24.78
N ILE A 12 -1.59 -6.77 -23.80
CA ILE A 12 -2.06 -7.16 -22.47
C ILE A 12 -2.51 -5.87 -21.80
N GLU A 13 -3.83 -5.67 -21.73
CA GLU A 13 -4.43 -4.66 -20.86
C GLU A 13 -4.17 -5.12 -19.42
N VAL A 14 -3.04 -4.72 -18.86
CA VAL A 14 -2.74 -4.94 -17.45
C VAL A 14 -3.72 -4.06 -16.69
N ASP A 15 -4.63 -4.67 -15.95
CA ASP A 15 -5.46 -3.98 -14.98
C ASP A 15 -4.54 -3.40 -13.89
N LEU A 16 -4.02 -2.21 -14.16
CA LEU A 16 -3.11 -1.46 -13.28
C LEU A 16 -3.88 -0.84 -12.11
N MET A 17 -5.16 -1.15 -11.91
CA MET A 17 -5.90 -0.63 -10.78
C MET A 17 -5.40 -1.29 -9.49
N PRO A 18 -4.79 -0.54 -8.55
CA PRO A 18 -4.47 -1.09 -7.25
C PRO A 18 -5.79 -1.44 -6.56
N SER A 19 -6.17 -2.71 -6.60
CA SER A 19 -7.39 -3.17 -5.94
C SER A 19 -7.26 -2.84 -4.44
N THR A 20 -8.08 -1.90 -3.97
CA THR A 20 -8.09 -1.53 -2.55
C THR A 20 -8.56 -2.74 -1.76
N LYS A 21 -7.68 -3.30 -0.92
CA LYS A 21 -8.02 -4.39 -0.01
C LYS A 21 -8.42 -3.82 1.34
N THR A 22 -9.53 -4.31 1.88
CA THR A 22 -10.00 -3.98 3.23
C THR A 22 -9.46 -5.00 4.22
N VAL A 23 -8.87 -4.53 5.32
CA VAL A 23 -8.33 -5.36 6.40
C VAL A 23 -8.96 -4.92 7.72
N THR A 24 -9.42 -5.89 8.50
CA THR A 24 -10.01 -5.66 9.83
C THR A 24 -8.98 -6.02 10.91
N LEU A 25 -8.72 -5.09 11.83
CA LEU A 25 -7.75 -5.25 12.91
C LEU A 25 -8.43 -5.05 14.26
N LYS A 26 -8.06 -5.86 15.26
CA LYS A 26 -8.45 -5.63 16.66
C LYS A 26 -7.34 -4.86 17.35
N VAL A 27 -7.68 -3.70 17.90
CA VAL A 27 -6.74 -2.83 18.62
C VAL A 27 -7.40 -2.27 19.88
N PRO A 28 -6.62 -1.89 20.92
CA PRO A 28 -7.16 -1.27 22.12
C PRO A 28 -7.90 0.04 21.80
N VAL A 29 -9.00 0.29 22.52
CA VAL A 29 -9.84 1.48 22.32
C VAL A 29 -9.05 2.78 22.54
N GLU A 30 -8.15 2.79 23.53
CA GLU A 30 -7.28 3.93 23.81
C GLU A 30 -6.35 4.27 22.65
N LEU A 31 -5.90 3.26 21.90
CA LEU A 31 -5.06 3.46 20.72
C LEU A 31 -5.88 4.10 19.59
N ILE A 32 -7.13 3.65 19.40
CA ILE A 32 -8.04 4.24 18.41
C ILE A 32 -8.26 5.72 18.71
N ALA A 33 -8.52 6.06 19.96
CA ALA A 33 -8.73 7.44 20.39
C ALA A 33 -7.51 8.33 20.08
N LYS A 34 -6.30 7.85 20.42
CA LYS A 34 -5.06 8.57 20.08
C LYS A 34 -4.85 8.70 18.57
N MET A 35 -5.16 7.67 17.80
CA MET A 35 -5.07 7.75 16.33
C MET A 35 -6.05 8.77 15.75
N ASP A 36 -7.25 8.89 16.34
CA ASP A 36 -8.27 9.87 15.94
C ASP A 36 -7.82 11.32 16.19
N GLU A 37 -7.04 11.56 17.24
CA GLU A 37 -6.40 12.87 17.49
C GLU A 37 -5.27 13.15 16.49
N VAL A 38 -4.39 12.17 16.30
CA VAL A 38 -3.18 12.32 15.47
C VAL A 38 -3.51 12.54 14.00
N TYR A 39 -4.45 11.79 13.41
CA TYR A 39 -4.75 11.97 11.98
C TYR A 39 -5.28 13.37 11.69
N LYS A 40 -6.01 13.97 12.64
CA LYS A 40 -6.52 15.35 12.53
C LYS A 40 -5.39 16.37 12.69
N GLN A 41 -4.52 16.19 13.69
CA GLN A 41 -3.39 17.09 13.92
C GLN A 41 -2.42 17.12 12.74
N LEU A 42 -2.26 15.99 12.05
CA LEU A 42 -1.38 15.85 10.89
C LEU A 42 -2.09 16.09 9.55
N ASN A 43 -3.35 16.57 9.57
CA ASN A 43 -4.15 16.85 8.37
C ASN A 43 -4.31 15.66 7.39
N TYR A 44 -4.35 14.44 7.90
CA TYR A 44 -4.77 13.30 7.09
C TYR A 44 -6.29 13.31 6.91
N ALA A 45 -6.77 12.81 5.77
CA ALA A 45 -8.21 12.76 5.49
C ALA A 45 -8.96 11.77 6.41
N ASN A 46 -8.29 10.68 6.81
CA ASN A 46 -8.87 9.64 7.67
C ASN A 46 -7.76 8.80 8.32
N ARG A 47 -8.16 7.95 9.28
CA ARG A 47 -7.26 7.00 9.94
C ARG A 47 -6.52 6.08 8.98
N SER A 48 -7.19 5.58 7.92
CA SER A 48 -6.57 4.64 6.98
C SER A 48 -5.40 5.27 6.24
N GLU A 49 -5.50 6.56 5.88
CA GLU A 49 -4.40 7.30 5.26
C GLU A 49 -3.21 7.47 6.21
N LEU A 50 -3.46 7.82 7.48
CA LEU A 50 -2.41 7.86 8.51
C LEU A 50 -1.73 6.48 8.67
N ILE A 51 -2.52 5.41 8.77
CA ILE A 51 -2.01 4.04 8.94
C ILE A 51 -1.16 3.64 7.73
N ARG A 52 -1.61 3.94 6.50
CA ARG A 52 -0.85 3.66 5.27
C ARG A 52 0.50 4.38 5.28
N ALA A 53 0.52 5.66 5.62
CA ALA A 53 1.76 6.44 5.71
C ALA A 53 2.72 5.87 6.77
N ALA A 54 2.20 5.52 7.94
CA ALA A 54 2.99 4.91 9.02
C ALA A 54 3.59 3.55 8.63
N ILE A 55 2.81 2.70 7.96
CA ILE A 55 3.29 1.40 7.45
C ILE A 55 4.41 1.62 6.41
N GLN A 56 4.20 2.53 5.46
CA GLN A 56 5.22 2.81 4.44
C GLN A 56 6.51 3.31 5.06
N GLU A 57 6.43 4.23 6.01
CA GLU A 57 7.60 4.78 6.69
C GLU A 57 8.35 3.71 7.49
N PHE A 58 7.61 2.86 8.21
CA PHE A 58 8.19 1.74 8.95
C PHE A 58 8.90 0.73 8.03
N LEU A 59 8.31 0.41 6.87
CA LEU A 59 8.92 -0.49 5.88
C LEU A 59 10.21 0.10 5.28
N LYS A 60 10.27 1.41 5.02
CA LYS A 60 11.51 2.07 4.59
C LYS A 60 12.60 1.90 5.65
N HIS A 61 12.28 2.17 6.91
CA HIS A 61 13.22 2.05 8.01
C HIS A 61 13.76 0.62 8.17
N ILE A 62 12.90 -0.40 8.04
CA ILE A 62 13.33 -1.81 8.04
C ILE A 62 14.28 -2.11 6.89
N ASN A 63 13.95 -1.66 5.67
CA ASN A 63 14.78 -1.93 4.49
C ASN A 63 16.15 -1.26 4.58
N GLU A 64 16.22 -0.04 5.12
CA GLU A 64 17.49 0.65 5.37
C GLU A 64 18.33 -0.08 6.42
N THR A 65 17.71 -0.56 7.49
CA THR A 65 18.40 -1.32 8.54
C THR A 65 18.95 -2.63 7.99
N LYS A 66 18.18 -3.36 7.16
CA LYS A 66 18.63 -4.60 6.51
C LYS A 66 19.76 -4.41 5.51
N ARG A 67 19.92 -3.22 4.91
CA ARG A 67 21.02 -2.92 3.98
C ARG A 67 22.33 -2.55 4.67
N LYS A 68 22.27 -2.17 5.95
CA LYS A 68 23.43 -1.78 6.76
C LYS A 68 24.00 -2.92 7.62
N ALA A 69 23.27 -4.03 7.72
CA ALA A 69 23.70 -5.28 8.35
C ALA A 69 24.32 -6.22 7.30
#